data_AF-A0A528V1E2-F1
#
_entry.id   AF-A0A528V1E2-F1
#
_cell.length_a   1.000
_cell.length_b   1.000
_cell.length_c   1.000
_cell.angle_alpha   90.00
_cell.angle_beta   90.00
_cell.angle_gamma   90.00
#
_symmetry.space_group_name_H-M   'P 1'
#
loop_
_entity.id
_entity.type
_entity.pdbx_description
1 polymer ?
#
loop_
_entity_poly.entity_id
_entity_poly.type
_entity_poly.pdbx_seq_one_letter_code
_entity_poly.pdbx_strand_id
1 'polypeptide(L)' 'VSAIGRGRALDGIEMMAISRGLSLDQMCDDPGVTTIISVNSPRRFDEMMAEGLMTMAEFGQSVAVTPFTLMGAMSP' A
#
# COMPACT_ATOMS: atom_id res chain seq x y z
N VAL A 1 8.03 0.36 0.70
CA VAL A 1 7.92 -0.03 -0.73
C VAL A 1 6.97 0.90 -1.47
N SER A 2 6.99 0.97 -2.80
CA SER A 2 5.97 1.66 -3.60
C SER A 2 4.83 0.68 -3.92
N ALA A 3 3.61 0.95 -3.46
CA ALA A 3 2.42 0.14 -3.73
C ALA A 3 1.57 0.73 -4.87
N ILE A 4 2.21 1.14 -5.98
CA ILE A 4 1.48 1.61 -7.16
C ILE A 4 1.06 0.39 -7.98
N GLY A 5 -0.21 0.01 -7.87
CA GLY A 5 -0.79 -1.19 -8.47
C GLY A 5 -0.45 -2.46 -7.69
N ARG A 6 -1.14 -3.55 -8.04
CA ARG A 6 -0.92 -4.86 -7.41
C ARG A 6 0.51 -5.38 -7.58
N GLY A 7 1.06 -5.31 -8.78
CA GLY A 7 2.37 -5.91 -9.09
C GLY A 7 3.48 -5.42 -8.17
N ARG A 8 3.65 -4.09 -8.07
CA ARG A 8 4.70 -3.50 -7.22
C ARG A 8 4.46 -3.72 -5.73
N ALA A 9 3.20 -3.71 -5.30
CA ALA A 9 2.85 -4.02 -3.92
C ALA A 9 3.25 -5.46 -3.59
N LEU A 10 2.89 -6.42 -4.45
CA LEU A 10 3.19 -7.83 -4.27
C LEU A 10 4.70 -8.10 -4.31
N ASP A 11 5.43 -7.53 -5.27
CA ASP A 11 6.90 -7.63 -5.34
C ASP A 11 7.55 -7.22 -4.01
N GLY A 12 7.06 -6.13 -3.40
CA GLY A 12 7.52 -5.66 -2.11
C GLY A 12 7.33 -6.67 -0.97
N ILE A 13 6.20 -7.35 -0.97
CA ILE A 13 5.83 -8.34 0.05
C ILE A 13 6.61 -9.62 -0.17
N GLU A 14 6.74 -10.09 -1.41
CA GLU A 14 7.53 -11.26 -1.77
C GLU A 14 9.01 -11.08 -1.42
N MET A 15 9.58 -9.92 -1.74
CA MET A 15 10.96 -9.59 -1.36
C MET A 15 11.14 -9.64 0.17
N MET A 16 10.16 -9.14 0.93
CA MET A 16 10.20 -9.21 2.38
C MET A 16 10.09 -10.65 2.89
N ALA A 17 9.18 -11.45 2.33
CA ALA A 17 9.01 -12.85 2.67
C ALA A 17 10.32 -13.64 2.45
N ILE A 18 10.96 -13.46 1.29
CA ILE A 18 12.27 -14.04 0.97
C ILE A 18 13.32 -13.63 2.02
N SER A 19 13.39 -12.34 2.36
CA SER A 19 14.38 -11.83 3.32
C SER A 19 14.21 -12.43 4.73
N ARG A 20 12.99 -12.86 5.07
CA ARG A 20 12.65 -13.45 6.37
C ARG A 20 12.60 -14.98 6.36
N GLY A 21 12.78 -15.62 5.21
CA GLY A 21 12.57 -17.06 5.05
C GLY A 21 11.13 -17.51 5.30
N LEU A 22 10.16 -16.61 5.09
CA LEU A 22 8.73 -16.89 5.20
C LEU A 22 8.14 -17.17 3.81
N SER A 23 7.06 -17.94 3.76
CA SER A 23 6.21 -17.95 2.57
C SER A 23 5.43 -16.64 2.45
N LEU A 24 4.93 -16.35 1.25
CA LEU A 24 4.09 -15.18 1.02
C LEU A 24 2.82 -15.21 1.90
N ASP A 25 2.18 -16.37 2.05
CA ASP A 25 0.97 -16.52 2.88
C ASP A 25 1.24 -16.27 4.37
N GLN A 26 2.44 -16.65 4.85
CA GLN A 26 2.86 -16.42 6.24
C GLN A 26 3.06 -14.94 6.58
N MET A 27 3.21 -14.06 5.58
CA MET A 27 3.37 -12.62 5.82
C MET A 27 2.13 -11.97 6.45
N CYS A 28 0.95 -12.57 6.30
CA CYS A 28 -0.28 -12.07 6.91
C CYS A 28 -0.25 -12.16 8.44
N ASP A 29 0.37 -13.23 8.98
CA ASP A 29 0.52 -13.45 10.42
C ASP A 29 1.70 -12.66 11.01
N ASP A 30 2.63 -12.22 10.18
CA ASP A 30 3.84 -11.50 10.58
C ASP A 30 4.14 -10.31 9.64
N PRO A 31 3.38 -9.19 9.76
CA PRO A 31 3.53 -8.03 8.89
C PRO A 31 4.93 -7.41 8.97
N GLY A 32 5.55 -7.16 7.81
CA GLY A 32 6.93 -6.66 7.73
C GLY A 32 7.12 -5.50 6.75
N VAL A 33 6.07 -5.14 6.01
CA VAL A 33 6.12 -4.10 4.98
C VAL A 33 5.12 -2.99 5.30
N THR A 34 5.55 -1.75 5.08
CA THR A 34 4.69 -0.58 5.11
C THR A 34 4.82 0.26 3.84
N THR A 35 3.76 1.00 3.52
CA THR A 35 3.72 1.90 2.37
C THR A 35 2.78 3.08 2.63
N ILE A 36 2.85 4.06 1.74
CA ILE A 36 1.98 5.23 1.71
C ILE A 36 1.01 5.07 0.55
N ILE A 37 -0.28 5.25 0.81
CA ILE A 37 -1.32 5.35 -0.22
C ILE A 37 -1.82 6.79 -0.23
N SER A 38 -1.43 7.51 -1.28
CA SER A 38 -1.82 8.90 -1.45
C SER A 38 -3.24 9.00 -1.98
N VAL A 39 -4.07 9.85 -1.36
CA VAL A 39 -5.36 10.23 -1.94
C VAL A 39 -5.14 11.40 -2.89
N ASN A 40 -5.63 11.27 -4.11
CA ASN A 40 -5.71 12.37 -5.07
C ASN A 40 -6.87 13.29 -4.68
N SER A 41 -6.60 14.32 -3.90
CA SER A 41 -7.65 15.20 -3.40
C SER A 41 -8.21 16.12 -4.51
N PRO A 42 -9.52 16.45 -4.48
CA PRO A 42 -10.46 16.15 -3.40
C PRO A 42 -11.10 14.75 -3.51
N ARG A 43 -10.92 13.95 -2.44
CA ARG A 43 -11.67 12.70 -2.17
C ARG A 43 -11.63 11.64 -3.29
N ARG A 44 -10.51 11.48 -4.00
CA ARG A 44 -10.36 10.45 -5.03
C ARG A 44 -9.16 9.54 -4.77
N PHE A 45 -9.39 8.24 -4.83
CA PHE A 45 -8.31 7.27 -5.03
C PHE A 45 -8.20 7.00 -6.53
N ASP A 46 -6.99 7.04 -7.06
CA ASP A 46 -6.74 6.48 -8.38
C ASP A 46 -6.69 4.94 -8.33
N GLU A 47 -6.90 4.33 -9.48
CA GLU A 47 -7.02 2.88 -9.63
C GLU A 47 -5.78 2.15 -9.12
N MET A 48 -4.59 2.63 -9.48
CA MET A 48 -3.33 2.01 -9.09
C MET A 48 -3.12 2.06 -7.56
N MET A 49 -3.43 3.19 -6.93
CA MET A 49 -3.36 3.32 -5.47
C MET A 49 -4.40 2.44 -4.76
N ALA A 50 -5.60 2.29 -5.32
CA ALA A 50 -6.62 1.40 -4.79
C ALA A 50 -6.21 -0.08 -4.90
N GLU A 51 -5.67 -0.50 -6.04
CA GLU A 51 -5.14 -1.86 -6.21
C GLU A 51 -4.00 -2.17 -5.25
N GLY A 52 -3.08 -1.21 -5.07
CA GLY A 52 -2.01 -1.32 -4.10
C GLY A 52 -2.52 -1.47 -2.68
N LEU A 53 -3.46 -0.62 -2.27
CA LEU A 53 -4.12 -0.70 -0.96
C LEU A 53 -4.77 -2.06 -0.72
N MET A 54 -5.56 -2.55 -1.69
CA MET A 54 -6.23 -3.84 -1.59
C MET A 54 -5.22 -4.99 -1.49
N THR A 55 -4.14 -4.94 -2.26
CA THR A 55 -3.08 -5.97 -2.23
C THR A 55 -2.37 -5.99 -0.88
N MET A 56 -2.02 -4.82 -0.34
CA MET A 56 -1.41 -4.74 0.99
C MET A 56 -2.34 -5.32 2.07
N ALA A 57 -3.65 -5.02 1.99
CA ALA A 57 -4.63 -5.55 2.92
C ALA A 57 -4.83 -7.07 2.80
N GLU A 58 -4.83 -7.62 1.58
CA GLU A 58 -4.96 -9.06 1.31
C GLU A 58 -3.86 -9.87 1.99
N PHE A 59 -2.64 -9.33 2.05
CA PHE A 59 -1.49 -9.96 2.70
C PHE A 59 -1.20 -9.42 4.11
N GLY A 60 -2.13 -8.72 4.74
CA GLY A 60 -2.02 -8.28 6.14
C GLY A 60 -0.96 -7.20 6.40
N GLN A 61 -0.51 -6.46 5.37
CA GLN A 61 0.53 -5.45 5.51
C GLN A 61 -0.02 -4.08 5.91
N SER A 62 0.81 -3.31 6.62
CA SER A 62 0.45 -1.99 7.12
C SER A 62 0.44 -0.93 6.01
N VAL A 63 -0.49 0.01 6.08
CA VAL A 63 -0.63 1.09 5.10
C VAL A 63 -0.95 2.41 5.80
N ALA A 64 -0.22 3.47 5.45
CA ALA A 64 -0.57 4.83 5.82
C ALA A 64 -1.35 5.49 4.68
N VAL A 65 -2.65 5.73 4.88
CA VAL A 65 -3.48 6.47 3.91
C VAL A 65 -3.34 7.97 4.17
N THR A 66 -2.82 8.70 3.19
CA THR A 66 -2.46 10.12 3.36
C THR A 66 -3.11 10.98 2.29
N PRO A 67 -4.17 11.73 2.61
CA PRO A 67 -4.69 12.75 1.71
C PRO A 67 -3.65 13.84 1.47
N PHE A 68 -3.34 14.12 0.22
CA PHE A 68 -2.55 15.30 -0.12
C PHE A 68 -3.50 16.47 -0.36
N THR A 69 -3.38 17.54 0.43
CA THR A 69 -4.29 18.69 0.35
C THR A 69 -3.52 20.00 0.41
N LEU A 70 -3.94 20.96 -0.43
CA LEU A 70 -3.55 22.36 -0.36
C LEU A 70 -4.81 23.19 -0.04
N MET A 71 -4.76 23.99 1.03
CA MET A 71 -5.87 24.86 1.46
C MET A 71 -6.27 25.81 0.32
N GLY A 72 -7.57 25.93 0.07
CA GLY A 72 -8.13 26.77 -0.99
C GLY A 72 -8.01 26.20 -2.42
N ALA A 73 -7.40 25.00 -2.59
CA ALA A 73 -7.30 24.33 -3.88
C ALA A 73 -7.92 22.92 -3.87
N MET A 74 -7.52 22.08 -2.91
CA MET A 74 -7.93 20.67 -2.81
C MET A 74 -8.72 20.36 -1.53
N SER A 75 -8.71 21.29 -0.58
CA SER A 75 -9.49 21.27 0.66
C SER A 75 -9.98 22.70 0.93
N PRO A 76 -11.14 22.88 1.60
CA PRO A 76 -11.53 24.17 2.19
C PRO A 76 -10.40 24.77 3.03
#